data_AF-Q8VSY7-F1
#
_entry.id   AF-Q8VSY7-F1
#
_cell.length_a   1.000
_cell.length_b   1.000
_cell.length_c   1.000
_cell.angle_alpha   90.00
_cell.angle_beta   90.00
_cell.angle_gamma   90.00
#
_symmetry.space_group_name_H-M   'P 1'
#
loop_
_entity.id
_entity.type
_entity.pdbx_description
1 polymer ?
#
loop_
_entity_poly.entity_id
_entity_poly.type
_entity_poly.pdbx_seq_one_letter_code
_entity_poly.pdbx_strand_id
1 'polypeptide(L)'
;MVVFNSVLLAIIQSVLLFVNVKTLTNIKYTFRDYIAMICIIIPSTIIYYFISEKTTILLLIAVVIFMYIRKQTIGVVAALISFFILYMANFISIWLATQLIEVITLNYIFSSFYAVSFILIAISLGYIIKYFFIKMSTSFLSLNKIYLSIVCLFLLTVLLLIYFYLPNSILSFSDIKFVVIMYAVVIITTAILIITISFSIIRQIQYKRNIKEIENYYKYTLQI
;
A
#
# COMPACT_ATOMS: atom_id res chain seq x y z
N MET A 1 12.58 -27.06 -6.11
CA MET A 1 13.23 -26.39 -4.95
C MET A 1 13.01 -24.87 -4.99
N VAL A 2 13.40 -24.16 -6.05
CA VAL A 2 13.11 -22.70 -6.23
C VAL A 2 11.61 -22.40 -6.21
N VAL A 3 10.80 -23.28 -6.82
CA VAL A 3 9.33 -23.13 -6.91
C VAL A 3 8.62 -23.24 -5.56
N PHE A 4 9.11 -24.06 -4.63
CA PHE A 4 8.49 -24.19 -3.30
C PHE A 4 8.72 -22.92 -2.48
N ASN A 5 9.92 -22.34 -2.60
CA ASN A 5 10.26 -21.09 -1.94
C ASN A 5 9.47 -19.90 -2.52
N SER A 6 9.23 -19.85 -3.83
CA SER A 6 8.44 -18.78 -4.43
C SER A 6 6.95 -18.85 -4.05
N VAL A 7 6.35 -20.04 -4.00
CA VAL A 7 4.97 -20.22 -3.53
C VAL A 7 4.84 -19.82 -2.05
N LEU A 8 5.80 -20.21 -1.21
CA LEU A 8 5.82 -19.85 0.20
C LEU A 8 5.93 -18.33 0.40
N LEU A 9 6.77 -17.66 -0.39
CA LEU A 9 6.87 -16.20 -0.40
C LEU A 9 5.58 -15.53 -0.85
N ALA A 10 4.90 -16.07 -1.88
CA ALA A 10 3.60 -15.55 -2.32
C ALA A 10 2.52 -15.68 -1.24
N ILE A 11 2.49 -16.81 -0.51
CA ILE A 11 1.61 -16.99 0.65
C ILE A 11 1.95 -15.96 1.73
N ILE A 12 3.22 -15.82 2.11
CA ILE A 12 3.65 -14.83 3.11
C ILE A 12 3.23 -13.41 2.70
N GLN A 13 3.48 -13.02 1.44
CA GLN A 13 3.10 -11.71 0.92
C GLN A 13 1.59 -11.48 1.01
N SER A 14 0.78 -12.46 0.59
CA SER A 14 -0.67 -12.37 0.64
C SER A 14 -1.21 -12.26 2.07
N VAL A 15 -0.63 -12.99 3.02
CA VAL A 15 -1.00 -12.93 4.44
C VAL A 15 -0.60 -11.57 5.03
N LEU A 16 0.62 -11.11 4.79
CA LEU A 16 1.10 -9.82 5.24
C LEU A 16 0.25 -8.67 4.70
N LEU A 17 -0.31 -8.81 3.51
CA LEU A 17 -1.24 -7.84 2.95
C LEU A 17 -2.44 -7.65 3.88
N PHE A 18 -3.13 -8.73 4.22
CA PHE A 18 -4.31 -8.65 5.09
C PHE A 18 -3.98 -8.21 6.51
N VAL A 19 -2.78 -8.56 7.00
CA VAL A 19 -2.24 -8.04 8.27
C VAL A 19 -2.05 -6.52 8.20
N ASN A 20 -1.43 -6.00 7.15
CA ASN A 20 -1.23 -4.56 6.97
C ASN A 20 -2.55 -3.80 6.79
N VAL A 21 -3.50 -4.36 6.04
CA VAL A 21 -4.84 -3.77 5.93
C VAL A 21 -5.53 -3.70 7.30
N LYS A 22 -5.39 -4.76 8.12
CA LYS A 22 -5.91 -4.79 9.50
C LYS A 22 -5.26 -3.73 10.38
N THR A 23 -3.94 -3.61 10.34
CA THR A 23 -3.21 -2.64 11.18
C THR A 23 -3.59 -1.21 10.82
N LEU A 24 -3.77 -0.90 9.54
CA LEU A 24 -4.20 0.43 9.06
C LEU A 24 -5.65 0.77 9.47
N THR A 25 -6.60 -0.13 9.21
CA THR A 25 -8.04 0.16 9.34
C THR A 25 -8.65 -0.18 10.70
N ASN A 26 -7.88 -0.84 11.56
CA ASN A 26 -8.26 -1.34 12.88
C ASN A 26 -9.58 -2.16 12.87
N ILE A 27 -9.81 -2.91 11.78
CA ILE A 27 -11.01 -3.74 11.62
C ILE A 27 -10.89 -5.00 12.49
N LYS A 28 -11.98 -5.36 13.18
CA LYS A 28 -12.16 -6.69 13.76
C LYS A 28 -12.72 -7.61 12.68
N TYR A 29 -11.90 -8.54 12.18
CA TYR A 29 -12.36 -9.55 11.23
C TYR A 29 -13.24 -10.58 11.94
N THR A 30 -14.38 -10.87 11.32
CA THR A 30 -15.29 -11.95 11.71
C THR A 30 -14.84 -13.27 11.10
N PHE A 31 -15.33 -14.41 11.59
CA PHE A 31 -14.98 -15.73 11.05
C PHE A 31 -15.25 -15.85 9.54
N ARG A 32 -16.34 -15.24 9.06
CA ARG A 32 -16.68 -15.18 7.62
C ARG A 32 -15.63 -14.41 6.80
N ASP A 33 -15.03 -13.37 7.37
CA ASP A 33 -13.98 -12.61 6.69
C ASP A 33 -12.69 -13.44 6.55
N TYR A 34 -12.37 -14.27 7.56
CA TYR A 34 -11.23 -15.20 7.48
C TYR A 34 -11.41 -16.24 6.38
N ILE A 35 -12.62 -16.78 6.22
CA ILE A 35 -12.93 -17.68 5.10
C ILE A 35 -12.77 -16.95 3.76
N ALA A 36 -13.27 -15.71 3.64
CA ALA A 36 -13.13 -14.93 2.43
C ALA A 36 -11.66 -14.61 2.10
N MET A 37 -10.84 -14.27 3.10
CA MET A 37 -9.39 -14.05 2.92
C MET A 37 -8.70 -15.32 2.41
N ILE A 38 -8.97 -16.47 3.02
CA ILE A 38 -8.41 -17.76 2.56
C ILE A 38 -8.86 -18.08 1.14
N CYS A 39 -10.12 -17.82 0.81
CA CYS A 39 -10.69 -17.99 -0.52
C CYS A 39 -10.10 -17.03 -1.56
N ILE A 40 -9.45 -15.94 -1.16
CA ILE A 40 -8.68 -15.07 -2.07
C ILE A 40 -7.24 -15.55 -2.19
N ILE A 41 -6.62 -15.92 -1.06
CA ILE A 41 -5.22 -16.35 -1.00
C ILE A 41 -5.01 -17.62 -1.82
N ILE A 42 -5.79 -18.68 -1.58
CA ILE A 42 -5.57 -19.99 -2.22
C ILE A 42 -5.66 -19.91 -3.75
N PRO A 43 -6.70 -19.32 -4.36
CA PRO A 43 -6.74 -19.20 -5.82
C PRO A 43 -5.62 -18.31 -6.35
N SER A 44 -5.28 -17.22 -5.66
CA SER A 44 -4.21 -16.33 -6.11
C SER A 44 -2.84 -17.02 -6.14
N THR A 45 -2.55 -17.90 -5.16
CA THR A 45 -1.28 -18.63 -5.09
C THR A 45 -1.23 -19.78 -6.09
N ILE A 46 -2.36 -20.45 -6.36
CA ILE A 46 -2.47 -21.45 -7.43
C ILE A 46 -2.23 -20.78 -8.78
N ILE A 47 -2.86 -19.64 -9.05
CA ILE A 47 -2.67 -18.93 -10.32
C ILE A 47 -1.22 -18.44 -10.43
N TYR A 48 -0.60 -17.98 -9.33
CA TYR A 48 0.83 -17.58 -9.28
C TYR A 48 1.75 -18.69 -9.77
N TYR A 49 1.44 -19.96 -9.45
CA TYR A 49 2.21 -21.10 -9.94
C TYR A 49 2.22 -21.21 -11.48
N PHE A 50 1.14 -20.83 -12.15
CA PHE A 50 1.02 -20.93 -13.62
C PHE A 50 1.45 -19.68 -14.38
N ILE A 51 1.18 -18.50 -13.82
CA ILE A 51 1.28 -17.20 -14.51
C ILE A 51 2.39 -16.31 -13.89
N SER A 52 3.10 -16.82 -12.89
CA SER A 52 4.21 -16.14 -12.20
C SER A 52 3.80 -14.76 -11.69
N GLU A 53 4.51 -13.70 -12.08
CA GLU A 53 4.41 -12.36 -11.49
C GLU A 53 3.11 -11.61 -11.86
N LYS A 54 2.48 -11.95 -13.00
CA LYS A 54 1.25 -11.24 -13.46
C LYS A 54 0.03 -11.45 -12.58
N THR A 55 0.13 -12.38 -11.63
CA THR A 55 -0.94 -12.75 -10.70
C THR A 55 -1.08 -11.80 -9.53
N THR A 56 -0.05 -10.97 -9.29
CA THR A 56 -0.11 -9.87 -8.32
C THR A 56 -1.23 -8.88 -8.63
N ILE A 57 -1.53 -8.63 -9.91
CA ILE A 57 -2.66 -7.79 -10.34
C ILE A 57 -4.00 -8.44 -9.97
N LEU A 58 -4.14 -9.75 -10.14
CA LEU A 58 -5.37 -10.46 -9.81
C LEU A 58 -5.62 -10.43 -8.29
N LEU A 59 -4.57 -10.65 -7.50
CA LEU A 59 -4.62 -10.52 -6.04
C LEU A 59 -4.99 -9.09 -5.63
N LEU A 60 -4.49 -8.06 -6.33
CA LEU A 60 -4.89 -6.67 -6.12
C LEU A 60 -6.37 -6.43 -6.36
N ILE A 61 -6.89 -6.87 -7.50
CA ILE A 61 -8.31 -6.68 -7.85
C ILE A 61 -9.19 -7.36 -6.80
N ALA A 62 -8.88 -8.60 -6.42
CA ALA A 62 -9.65 -9.37 -5.45
C ALA A 62 -9.67 -8.70 -4.06
N VAL A 63 -8.51 -8.25 -3.58
CA VAL A 63 -8.39 -7.56 -2.28
C VAL A 63 -9.12 -6.21 -2.30
N VAL A 64 -8.98 -5.44 -3.38
CA VAL A 64 -9.66 -4.13 -3.52
C VAL A 64 -11.17 -4.31 -3.47
N ILE A 65 -11.72 -5.28 -4.20
CA ILE A 65 -13.16 -5.59 -4.18
C ILE A 65 -13.61 -6.00 -2.77
N PHE A 66 -12.87 -6.92 -2.13
CA PHE A 66 -13.19 -7.38 -0.78
C PHE A 66 -13.21 -6.22 0.23
N MET A 67 -12.20 -5.34 0.17
CA MET A 67 -12.10 -4.20 1.09
C MET A 67 -13.12 -3.10 0.81
N TYR A 68 -13.51 -2.93 -0.45
CA TYR A 68 -14.62 -2.05 -0.81
C TYR A 68 -15.93 -2.49 -0.15
N ILE A 69 -16.22 -3.79 -0.16
CA ILE A 69 -17.44 -4.33 0.47
C ILE A 69 -17.43 -4.09 1.99
N ARG A 70 -16.26 -4.18 2.64
CA ARG A 70 -16.15 -4.06 4.10
C ARG A 70 -16.11 -2.62 4.63
N LYS A 71 -15.35 -1.73 3.97
CA LYS A 71 -15.15 -0.34 4.44
C LYS A 71 -15.24 0.72 3.33
N GLN A 72 -15.93 0.41 2.24
CA GLN A 72 -16.13 1.32 1.10
C GLN A 72 -14.79 1.87 0.59
N THR A 73 -14.73 3.16 0.27
CA THR A 73 -13.57 3.84 -0.31
C THR A 73 -12.37 3.92 0.64
N ILE A 74 -12.57 4.00 1.96
CA ILE A 74 -11.48 3.99 2.95
C ILE A 74 -10.80 2.62 2.98
N GLY A 75 -11.59 1.54 2.85
CA GLY A 75 -11.07 0.19 2.72
C GLY A 75 -10.19 0.01 1.48
N VAL A 76 -10.61 0.58 0.34
CA VAL A 76 -9.82 0.55 -0.90
C VAL A 76 -8.49 1.30 -0.75
N VAL A 77 -8.50 2.49 -0.17
CA VAL A 77 -7.27 3.26 0.07
C VAL A 77 -6.32 2.48 0.99
N ALA A 78 -6.82 1.84 2.04
CA ALA A 78 -5.99 1.01 2.91
C ALA A 78 -5.41 -0.23 2.19
N ALA A 79 -6.17 -0.85 1.29
CA ALA A 79 -5.68 -1.95 0.46
C ALA A 79 -4.53 -1.50 -0.44
N LEU A 80 -4.69 -0.37 -1.16
CA LEU A 80 -3.65 0.18 -2.02
C LEU A 80 -2.39 0.57 -1.24
N ILE A 81 -2.55 1.24 -0.10
CA ILE A 81 -1.42 1.57 0.80
C ILE A 81 -0.72 0.30 1.29
N SER A 82 -1.45 -0.77 1.58
CA SER A 82 -0.86 -2.05 1.99
C SER A 82 -0.03 -2.69 0.88
N PHE A 83 -0.45 -2.57 -0.38
CA PHE A 83 0.38 -2.96 -1.51
C PHE A 83 1.66 -2.13 -1.59
N PHE A 84 1.60 -0.81 -1.41
CA PHE A 84 2.79 0.04 -1.36
C PHE A 84 3.77 -0.39 -0.25
N ILE A 85 3.24 -0.69 0.94
CA ILE A 85 4.04 -1.18 2.07
C ILE A 85 4.79 -2.45 1.67
N LEU A 86 4.11 -3.40 1.03
CA LEU A 86 4.71 -4.66 0.62
C LEU A 86 5.75 -4.47 -0.49
N TYR A 87 5.49 -3.61 -1.48
CA TYR A 87 6.48 -3.27 -2.50
C TYR A 87 7.73 -2.66 -1.87
N MET A 88 7.59 -1.71 -0.94
CA MET A 88 8.76 -1.14 -0.26
C MET A 88 9.49 -2.12 0.62
N ALA A 89 8.76 -2.93 1.38
CA ALA A 89 9.37 -3.99 2.17
C ALA A 89 10.16 -4.94 1.28
N ASN A 90 9.64 -5.28 0.09
CA ASN A 90 10.34 -6.15 -0.86
C ASN A 90 11.66 -5.52 -1.32
N PHE A 91 11.64 -4.26 -1.79
CA PHE A 91 12.85 -3.58 -2.24
C PHE A 91 13.92 -3.45 -1.15
N ILE A 92 13.52 -3.04 0.07
CA ILE A 92 14.45 -2.91 1.20
C ILE A 92 15.02 -4.28 1.58
N SER A 93 14.20 -5.33 1.55
CA SER A 93 14.63 -6.69 1.90
C SER A 93 15.56 -7.28 0.84
N ILE A 94 15.29 -7.05 -0.44
CA ILE A 94 16.22 -7.39 -1.53
C ILE A 94 17.54 -6.67 -1.31
N TRP A 95 17.52 -5.37 -1.03
CA TRP A 95 18.73 -4.59 -0.79
C TRP A 95 19.52 -5.07 0.43
N LEU A 96 18.87 -5.41 1.54
CA LEU A 96 19.54 -5.98 2.72
C LEU A 96 20.09 -7.38 2.44
N ALA A 97 19.31 -8.23 1.79
CA ALA A 97 19.73 -9.58 1.45
C ALA A 97 20.94 -9.55 0.51
N THR A 98 20.97 -8.64 -0.47
CA THR A 98 22.07 -8.55 -1.43
C THR A 98 23.40 -8.17 -0.79
N GLN A 99 23.42 -7.42 0.32
CA GLN A 99 24.65 -7.15 1.08
C GLN A 99 25.27 -8.41 1.70
N LEU A 100 24.48 -9.48 1.87
CA LEU A 100 24.91 -10.73 2.50
C LEU A 100 25.26 -11.83 1.49
N ILE A 101 25.09 -11.57 0.19
CA ILE A 101 25.39 -12.54 -0.88
C ILE A 101 26.87 -12.96 -0.85
N GLU A 102 27.77 -12.06 -0.46
CA GLU A 102 29.21 -12.35 -0.38
C GLU A 102 29.59 -13.18 0.87
N VAL A 103 28.73 -13.25 1.89
CA VAL A 103 29.02 -13.88 3.19
C VAL A 103 28.38 -15.26 3.34
N ILE A 104 27.26 -15.52 2.65
CA ILE A 104 26.43 -16.72 2.86
C ILE A 104 26.41 -17.60 1.61
N THR A 105 27.12 -18.74 1.66
CA THR A 105 27.24 -19.69 0.53
C THR A 105 26.05 -20.63 0.36
N LEU A 106 25.16 -20.74 1.35
CA LEU A 106 24.00 -21.63 1.32
C LEU A 106 22.70 -20.89 0.94
N ASN A 107 22.14 -21.22 -0.22
CA ASN A 107 20.90 -20.64 -0.76
C ASN A 107 19.68 -20.68 0.20
N TYR A 108 19.59 -21.69 1.07
CA TYR A 108 18.49 -21.81 2.04
C TYR A 108 18.56 -20.73 3.14
N ILE A 109 19.77 -20.45 3.64
CA ILE A 109 19.98 -19.44 4.68
C ILE A 109 19.67 -18.05 4.12
N PHE A 110 20.06 -17.80 2.86
CA PHE A 110 19.74 -16.58 2.13
C PHE A 110 18.22 -16.37 2.00
N SER A 111 17.48 -17.39 1.53
CA SER A 111 16.02 -17.29 1.37
C SER A 111 15.27 -17.05 2.68
N SER A 112 15.73 -17.69 3.77
CA SER A 112 15.13 -17.52 5.09
C SER A 112 15.41 -16.13 5.65
N PHE A 113 16.64 -15.61 5.46
CA PHE A 113 16.99 -14.27 5.86
C PHE A 113 16.15 -13.21 5.13
N TYR A 114 15.99 -13.36 3.82
CA TYR A 114 15.12 -12.51 3.02
C TYR A 114 13.66 -12.55 3.53
N ALA A 115 13.10 -13.74 3.78
CA ALA A 115 11.73 -13.85 4.29
C ALA A 115 11.54 -13.18 5.67
N VAL A 116 12.50 -13.36 6.58
CA VAL A 116 12.44 -12.75 7.93
C VAL A 116 12.56 -11.23 7.86
N SER A 117 13.53 -10.71 7.09
CA SER A 117 13.69 -9.27 6.88
C SER A 117 12.45 -8.65 6.24
N PHE A 118 11.86 -9.33 5.24
CA PHE A 118 10.64 -8.91 4.59
C PHE A 118 9.46 -8.76 5.56
N ILE A 119 9.24 -9.76 6.42
CA ILE A 119 8.18 -9.72 7.44
C ILE A 119 8.40 -8.55 8.41
N LEU A 120 9.61 -8.40 8.94
CA LEU A 120 9.95 -7.35 9.91
C LEU A 120 9.78 -5.94 9.32
N ILE A 121 10.26 -5.74 8.09
CA ILE A 121 10.16 -4.45 7.40
C ILE A 121 8.70 -4.15 7.05
N ALA A 122 7.94 -5.12 6.54
CA ALA A 122 6.54 -4.91 6.20
C ALA A 122 5.71 -4.51 7.43
N ILE A 123 5.91 -5.19 8.56
CA ILE A 123 5.19 -4.88 9.81
C ILE A 123 5.59 -3.51 10.35
N SER A 124 6.90 -3.20 10.39
CA SER A 124 7.38 -1.91 10.90
C SER A 124 6.86 -0.73 10.06
N LEU A 125 6.94 -0.82 8.73
CA LEU A 125 6.34 0.17 7.82
C LEU A 125 4.82 0.29 8.01
N GLY A 126 4.13 -0.83 8.22
CA GLY A 126 2.69 -0.84 8.51
C GLY A 126 2.34 -0.01 9.75
N TYR A 127 3.10 -0.11 10.84
CA TYR A 127 2.90 0.70 12.03
C TYR A 127 3.23 2.18 11.82
N ILE A 128 4.30 2.49 11.09
CA ILE A 128 4.67 3.88 10.76
C ILE A 128 3.54 4.54 9.95
N ILE A 129 3.05 3.87 8.91
CA ILE A 129 2.01 4.40 8.04
C ILE A 129 0.65 4.45 8.73
N LYS A 130 0.37 3.55 9.68
CA LYS A 130 -0.84 3.61 10.52
C LYS A 130 -1.01 4.96 11.21
N TYR A 131 0.08 5.54 11.73
CA TYR A 131 0.03 6.86 12.36
C TYR A 131 -0.51 7.94 11.40
N PHE A 132 0.02 7.97 10.17
CA PHE A 132 -0.45 8.88 9.12
C PHE A 132 -1.87 8.57 8.67
N PHE A 133 -2.20 7.28 8.52
CA PHE A 133 -3.50 6.83 8.05
C PHE A 133 -4.62 7.22 9.01
N ILE A 134 -4.42 7.07 10.33
CA ILE A 134 -5.39 7.50 11.34
C ILE A 134 -5.64 9.00 11.20
N LYS A 135 -4.57 9.80 11.16
CA LYS A 135 -4.66 11.26 11.03
C LYS A 135 -5.37 11.70 9.75
N MET A 136 -5.17 10.97 8.65
CA MET A 136 -5.88 11.18 7.39
C MET A 136 -7.36 10.81 7.52
N SER A 137 -7.68 9.65 8.11
CA SER A 137 -9.05 9.13 8.25
C SER A 137 -9.94 9.93 9.22
N THR A 138 -9.35 10.68 10.15
CA THR A 138 -10.08 11.57 11.06
C THR A 138 -10.30 12.96 10.48
N SER A 139 -9.65 13.29 9.37
CA SER A 139 -9.78 14.59 8.72
C SER A 139 -11.12 14.71 7.97
N PHE A 140 -11.71 15.91 7.93
CA PHE A 140 -12.90 16.20 7.13
C PHE A 140 -12.75 15.84 5.64
N LEU A 141 -11.52 15.74 5.14
CA LEU A 141 -11.23 15.32 3.76
C LEU A 141 -11.56 13.86 3.50
N SER A 142 -11.36 12.98 4.47
CA SER A 142 -11.66 11.55 4.33
C SER A 142 -13.15 11.26 4.14
N LEU A 143 -14.02 12.16 4.60
CA LEU A 143 -15.47 12.09 4.40
C LEU A 143 -15.88 12.47 2.97
N ASN A 144 -15.04 13.23 2.24
CA ASN A 144 -15.32 13.61 0.88
C ASN A 144 -14.99 12.47 -0.09
N LYS A 145 -16.04 11.85 -0.64
CA LYS A 145 -15.94 10.75 -1.61
C LYS A 145 -15.10 11.10 -2.85
N ILE A 146 -15.18 12.34 -3.33
CA ILE A 146 -14.44 12.79 -4.52
C ILE A 146 -12.94 12.82 -4.23
N TYR A 147 -12.54 13.44 -3.13
CA TYR A 147 -11.15 13.50 -2.71
C TYR A 147 -10.57 12.09 -2.52
N LEU A 148 -11.29 11.22 -1.82
CA LEU A 148 -10.81 9.87 -1.56
C LEU A 148 -10.71 9.03 -2.85
N SER A 149 -11.60 9.26 -3.82
CA SER A 149 -11.50 8.66 -5.16
C SER A 149 -10.28 9.15 -5.93
N ILE A 150 -9.94 10.44 -5.84
CA ILE A 150 -8.74 11.00 -6.48
C ILE A 150 -7.47 10.38 -5.87
N VAL A 151 -7.42 10.26 -4.54
CA VAL A 151 -6.30 9.60 -3.84
C VAL A 151 -6.18 8.14 -4.26
N CYS A 152 -7.31 7.43 -4.37
CA CYS A 152 -7.33 6.04 -4.84
C CYS A 152 -6.81 5.91 -6.27
N LEU A 153 -7.27 6.76 -7.19
CA LEU A 153 -6.85 6.75 -8.59
C LEU A 153 -5.35 7.03 -8.71
N PHE A 154 -4.86 8.02 -7.97
CA PHE A 154 -3.45 8.37 -7.93
C PHE A 154 -2.57 7.24 -7.35
N LEU A 155 -2.99 6.60 -6.26
CA LEU A 155 -2.26 5.46 -5.72
C LEU A 155 -2.23 4.30 -6.72
N LEU A 156 -3.35 4.04 -7.40
CA LEU A 156 -3.44 2.97 -8.39
C LEU A 156 -2.53 3.23 -9.59
N THR A 157 -2.48 4.45 -10.12
CA THR A 157 -1.61 4.79 -11.26
C THR A 157 -0.14 4.62 -10.92
N VAL A 158 0.29 5.06 -9.74
CA VAL A 158 1.67 4.88 -9.27
C VAL A 158 1.99 3.40 -9.10
N LEU A 159 1.06 2.60 -8.56
CA LEU A 159 1.29 1.17 -8.41
C LEU A 159 1.42 0.46 -9.77
N LEU A 160 0.60 0.83 -10.76
CA LEU A 160 0.72 0.33 -12.12
C LEU A 160 2.05 0.74 -12.76
N LEU A 161 2.50 1.98 -12.56
CA LEU A 161 3.81 2.41 -13.05
C LEU A 161 4.93 1.56 -12.44
N ILE A 162 4.92 1.34 -11.13
CA ILE A 162 5.92 0.48 -10.47
C ILE A 162 5.88 -0.94 -11.04
N TYR A 163 4.68 -1.48 -11.24
CA TYR A 163 4.51 -2.83 -11.78
C TYR A 163 5.04 -2.96 -13.21
N PHE A 164 4.73 -2.02 -14.12
CA PHE A 164 5.14 -2.10 -15.52
C PHE A 164 6.62 -1.80 -15.75
N TYR A 165 7.21 -0.92 -14.93
CA TYR A 165 8.61 -0.53 -15.06
C TYR A 165 9.56 -1.40 -14.24
N LEU A 166 9.07 -2.43 -13.53
CA LEU A 166 9.92 -3.40 -12.87
C LEU A 166 10.71 -4.17 -13.95
N PRO A 167 12.05 -4.17 -13.93
CA PRO A 167 12.82 -4.87 -14.95
C PRO A 167 12.59 -6.38 -14.85
N ASN A 168 12.20 -7.01 -15.96
CA ASN A 168 11.96 -8.46 -16.06
C ASN A 168 13.27 -9.26 -16.24
N SER A 169 14.43 -8.63 -16.14
CA SER A 169 15.75 -9.25 -16.37
C SER A 169 16.56 -9.34 -15.08
N ILE A 170 17.50 -10.28 -15.05
CA ILE A 170 18.47 -10.42 -13.95
C ILE A 170 19.37 -9.19 -13.98
N LEU A 171 19.07 -8.24 -13.11
CA LEU A 171 19.78 -6.99 -12.98
C LEU A 171 21.16 -7.21 -12.37
N SER A 172 22.17 -6.49 -12.87
CA SER A 172 23.46 -6.45 -12.18
C SER A 172 23.29 -5.76 -10.82
N PHE A 173 24.21 -6.00 -9.89
CA PHE A 173 24.19 -5.38 -8.56
C PHE A 173 24.10 -3.85 -8.59
N SER A 174 24.73 -3.22 -9.59
CA SER A 174 24.66 -1.78 -9.81
C SER A 174 23.25 -1.35 -10.20
N ASP A 175 22.61 -2.12 -11.08
CA ASP A 175 21.27 -1.84 -11.58
C ASP A 175 20.21 -2.01 -10.48
N ILE A 176 20.37 -3.00 -9.58
CA ILE A 176 19.46 -3.18 -8.42
C ILE A 176 19.51 -1.95 -7.51
N LYS A 177 20.71 -1.43 -7.20
CA LYS A 177 20.85 -0.21 -6.37
C LYS A 177 20.18 0.99 -7.05
N PHE A 178 20.39 1.14 -8.35
CA PHE A 178 19.79 2.23 -9.12
C PHE A 178 18.25 2.14 -9.14
N VAL A 179 17.70 0.95 -9.36
CA VAL A 179 16.26 0.69 -9.38
C VAL A 179 15.62 0.98 -8.01
N VAL A 180 16.27 0.58 -6.91
CA VAL A 180 15.80 0.88 -5.54
C VAL A 180 15.75 2.40 -5.31
N ILE A 181 16.78 3.14 -5.73
CA ILE A 181 16.84 4.60 -5.59
C ILE A 181 15.75 5.26 -6.44
N MET A 182 15.59 4.84 -7.70
CA MET A 182 14.56 5.37 -8.60
C MET A 182 13.15 5.22 -8.00
N TYR A 183 12.82 4.03 -7.48
CA TYR A 183 11.53 3.79 -6.85
C TYR A 183 11.34 4.56 -5.54
N ALA A 184 12.39 4.70 -4.73
CA ALA A 184 12.34 5.53 -3.54
C ALA A 184 12.00 7.00 -3.89
N VAL A 185 12.58 7.55 -4.95
CA VAL A 185 12.27 8.90 -5.43
C VAL A 185 10.81 9.02 -5.88
N VAL A 186 10.30 8.07 -6.67
CA VAL A 186 8.88 8.06 -7.09
C VAL A 186 7.94 8.01 -5.88
N ILE A 187 8.28 7.22 -4.86
CA ILE A 187 7.44 7.06 -3.67
C ILE A 187 7.49 8.32 -2.77
N ILE A 188 8.66 8.93 -2.60
CA ILE A 188 8.79 10.17 -1.81
C ILE A 188 8.04 11.32 -2.51
N THR A 189 8.21 11.46 -3.82
CA THR A 189 7.53 12.51 -4.60
C THR A 189 6.01 12.35 -4.57
N THR A 190 5.51 11.12 -4.66
CA THR A 190 4.07 10.84 -4.56
C THR A 190 3.53 11.13 -3.15
N ALA A 191 4.27 10.80 -2.09
CA ALA A 191 3.90 11.16 -0.72
C ALA A 191 3.80 12.69 -0.55
N ILE A 192 4.76 13.45 -1.08
CA ILE A 192 4.75 14.92 -1.04
C ILE A 192 3.53 15.47 -1.79
N LEU A 193 3.23 14.95 -2.99
CA LEU A 193 2.06 15.37 -3.77
C LEU A 193 0.73 15.12 -3.03
N ILE A 194 0.58 13.95 -2.41
CA ILE A 194 -0.62 13.65 -1.61
C ILE A 194 -0.75 14.66 -0.46
N ILE A 195 0.35 14.93 0.26
CA ILE A 195 0.34 15.89 1.38
C ILE A 195 -0.03 17.30 0.90
N THR A 196 0.57 17.79 -0.19
CA THR A 196 0.30 19.15 -0.71
C THR A 196 -1.14 19.31 -1.21
N ILE A 197 -1.67 18.34 -1.95
CA ILE A 197 -3.07 18.34 -2.39
C ILE A 197 -4.01 18.34 -1.18
N SER A 198 -3.69 17.53 -0.17
CA SER A 198 -4.49 17.45 1.06
C SER A 198 -4.53 18.79 1.81
N PHE A 199 -3.37 19.44 1.99
CA PHE A 199 -3.32 20.77 2.61
C PHE A 199 -4.07 21.84 1.79
N SER A 200 -3.96 21.79 0.45
CA SER A 200 -4.65 22.71 -0.44
C SER A 200 -6.17 22.61 -0.29
N ILE A 201 -6.72 21.39 -0.25
CA ILE A 201 -8.16 21.15 -0.09
C ILE A 201 -8.65 21.56 1.30
N ILE A 202 -7.89 21.27 2.36
CA ILE A 202 -8.22 21.75 3.73
C ILE A 202 -8.37 23.27 3.73
N ARG A 203 -7.40 23.97 3.13
CA ARG A 203 -7.41 25.44 3.04
C ARG A 203 -8.62 25.94 2.26
N GLN A 204 -9.00 25.29 1.16
CA GLN A 204 -10.18 25.66 0.38
C GLN A 204 -11.48 25.48 1.18
N ILE A 205 -11.61 24.40 1.96
CA ILE A 205 -12.80 24.15 2.80
C ILE A 205 -12.90 25.23 3.89
N GLN A 206 -11.79 25.53 4.57
CA GLN A 206 -11.74 26.57 5.60
C GLN A 206 -12.11 27.94 5.02
N TYR A 207 -11.56 28.28 3.85
CA TYR A 207 -11.87 29.54 3.17
C TYR A 207 -13.37 29.68 2.84
N LYS A 208 -13.99 28.62 2.28
CA LYS A 208 -15.43 28.61 2.00
C LYS A 208 -16.27 28.74 3.27
N ARG A 209 -15.85 28.10 4.37
CA ARG A 209 -16.57 28.19 5.65
C ARG A 209 -16.50 29.60 6.22
N ASN A 210 -15.32 30.21 6.22
CA ASN A 210 -15.13 31.57 6.73
C ASN A 210 -15.94 32.60 5.92
N ILE A 211 -15.99 32.48 4.59
CA ILE A 211 -16.84 33.36 3.76
C ILE A 211 -18.32 33.22 4.14
N LYS A 212 -18.80 31.98 4.33
CA LYS A 212 -20.19 31.73 4.70
C LYS A 212 -20.54 32.26 6.09
N GLU A 213 -19.60 32.18 7.03
CA GLU A 213 -19.74 32.77 8.37
C GLU A 213 -19.82 34.31 8.28
N ILE A 214 -18.98 34.93 7.44
CA ILE A 214 -19.01 36.38 7.18
C ILE A 214 -20.34 36.80 6.54
N GLU A 215 -20.79 36.09 5.50
CA GLU A 215 -22.04 36.40 4.79
C GLU A 215 -23.26 36.27 5.73
N ASN A 216 -23.28 35.24 6.58
CA ASN A 216 -24.30 35.10 7.61
C ASN A 216 -24.24 36.26 8.60
N TYR A 217 -23.05 36.65 9.07
CA TYR A 217 -22.90 37.77 10.00
C TYR A 217 -23.45 39.08 9.42
N TYR A 218 -23.12 39.39 8.15
CA TYR A 218 -23.68 40.55 7.46
C TYR A 218 -25.20 40.47 7.28
N LYS A 219 -25.73 39.30 6.94
CA LYS A 219 -27.18 39.11 6.80
C LYS A 219 -27.93 39.39 8.10
N TYR A 220 -27.41 38.94 9.24
CA TYR A 220 -28.04 39.15 10.54
C TYR A 220 -27.83 40.58 11.10
N THR A 221 -26.79 41.29 10.68
CA THR A 221 -26.55 42.68 11.11
C THR A 221 -27.25 43.73 10.23
N LEU A 222 -27.49 43.45 8.95
CA LEU A 222 -28.22 44.33 8.03
C LEU A 222 -29.74 44.16 8.05
N GLN A 223 -30.25 43.11 8.73
CA GLN A 223 -31.68 42.87 8.94
C GLN A 223 -32.23 43.52 10.23
N ILE A 224 -31.37 44.15 11.03
CA ILE A 224 -31.72 44.94 12.23
C ILE A 224 -31.73 46.42 11.82
#